data_AF-A0A967Q3J2-F1
#
_entry.id   AF-A0A967Q3J2-F1
#
_cell.length_a   1.000
_cell.length_b   1.000
_cell.length_c   1.000
_cell.angle_alpha   90.00
_cell.angle_beta   90.00
_cell.angle_gamma   90.00
#
_symmetry.space_group_name_H-M   'P 1'
#
loop_
_entity.id
_entity.type
_entity.pdbx_description
1 polymer ?
#
loop_
_entity_poly.entity_id
_entity_poly.type
_entity_poly.pdbx_seq_one_letter_code
_entity_poly.pdbx_strand_id
1 'polypeptide(L)' 'MEHLTSEILAKYNYWIYVILMMIGFYAMIGKRNLVKKLLGMNIFQTAIILFFISTGAKAGGKIPILNKYEVL' A
#
# COMPACT_ATOMS: atom_id res chain seq x y z
N MET A 1 -4.10 19.40 20.20
CA MET A 1 -3.16 18.29 19.93
C MET A 1 -3.88 16.96 19.75
N GLU A 2 -4.89 16.66 20.58
CA GLU A 2 -5.67 15.41 20.51
C GLU A 2 -6.44 15.20 19.19
N HIS A 3 -7.05 16.25 18.63
CA HIS A 3 -7.72 16.18 17.32
C HIS A 3 -6.76 15.91 16.15
N LEU A 4 -5.50 16.35 16.26
CA LEU A 4 -4.51 16.10 15.21
C LEU A 4 -4.08 14.64 15.23
N THR A 5 -3.91 14.07 16.42
CA THR A 5 -3.54 12.66 16.60
C THR A 5 -4.64 11.71 16.15
N SER A 6 -5.91 12.03 16.35
CA SER A 6 -7.04 11.19 15.88
C SER A 6 -7.12 11.14 14.35
N GLU A 7 -6.91 12.27 13.67
CA GLU A 7 -6.91 12.34 12.20
C GLU A 7 -5.73 11.59 11.58
N ILE A 8 -4.55 11.67 12.20
CA ILE A 8 -3.35 10.94 11.75
C ILE A 8 -3.53 9.43 11.95
N LEU A 9 -4.05 9.00 13.09
CA LEU A 9 -4.37 7.59 13.37
C LEU A 9 -5.45 7.07 12.42
N ALA A 10 -6.48 7.87 12.12
CA ALA A 10 -7.55 7.49 11.19
C ALA A 10 -7.05 7.23 9.76
N LYS A 11 -5.97 7.91 9.34
CA LYS A 11 -5.37 7.76 8.01
C LYS A 11 -4.06 6.95 8.02
N TYR A 12 -3.75 6.25 9.11
CA TYR A 12 -2.47 5.53 9.26
C TYR A 12 -2.19 4.56 8.10
N ASN A 13 -3.21 3.83 7.62
CA ASN A 13 -3.08 2.93 6.47
C ASN A 13 -2.62 3.66 5.20
N TYR A 14 -3.05 4.91 5.00
CA TYR A 14 -2.64 5.70 3.85
C TYR A 14 -1.19 6.16 3.95
N TRP A 15 -0.71 6.50 5.14
CA TRP A 15 0.67 6.92 5.37
C TRP A 15 1.69 5.81 5.12
N ILE A 16 1.35 4.56 5.47
CA ILE A 16 2.26 3.41 5.35
C ILE A 16 2.73 3.19 3.90
N TYR A 17 1.81 3.13 2.94
CA TYR A 17 2.20 2.86 1.56
C TYR A 17 2.97 4.04 0.95
N VAL A 18 2.70 5.29 1.36
CA VAL A 18 3.45 6.46 0.90
C VAL A 18 4.90 6.39 1.36
N ILE A 19 5.13 6.08 2.64
CA ILE A 19 6.48 5.96 3.19
C ILE A 19 7.25 4.82 2.51
N LEU A 20 6.61 3.65 2.32
CA LEU A 20 7.21 2.52 1.60
C LEU A 20 7.57 2.89 0.16
N MET A 21 6.70 3.62 -0.53
CA MET A 21 6.92 4.08 -1.90
C MET A 21 8.14 5.02 -1.97
N MET A 22 8.28 5.96 -1.02
CA MET A 22 9.44 6.86 -0.93
C MET A 22 10.74 6.11 -0.66
N ILE A 23 10.72 5.08 0.22
CA ILE A 23 11.88 4.23 0.51
C ILE A 23 12.31 3.45 -0.73
N GLY A 24 11.36 2.82 -1.43
CA GLY A 24 11.63 2.07 -2.65
C GLY A 24 12.21 2.95 -3.75
N PHE A 25 11.64 4.15 -3.92
CA PHE A 25 12.11 5.14 -4.89
C PHE A 25 13.54 5.62 -4.58
N TYR A 26 13.82 5.97 -3.32
CA TYR A 26 15.17 6.36 -2.89
C TYR A 26 16.19 5.24 -3.10
N ALA A 27 15.84 3.99 -2.78
CA ALA A 27 16.72 2.84 -2.96
C ALA A 27 17.05 2.57 -4.45
N MET A 28 16.11 2.84 -5.36
CA MET A 28 16.29 2.67 -6.79
C MET A 28 17.23 3.71 -7.41
N ILE A 29 17.09 4.98 -7.01
CA ILE A 29 17.88 6.09 -7.56
C ILE A 29 19.23 6.23 -6.85
N GLY A 30 19.24 6.21 -5.52
CA GLY A 30 20.40 6.58 -4.71
C GLY A 30 21.48 5.51 -4.56
N LYS A 31 21.18 4.24 -4.82
CA LYS A 31 22.17 3.15 -4.64
C LYS A 31 22.96 2.91 -5.92
N ARG A 32 24.28 2.73 -5.82
CA ARG A 32 25.13 2.35 -6.96
C ARG A 32 25.08 0.85 -7.29
N ASN A 33 24.84 0.00 -6.29
CA ASN A 33 24.77 -1.45 -6.47
C ASN A 33 23.41 -1.86 -7.07
N LEU A 34 23.45 -2.58 -8.19
CA LEU A 34 22.28 -3.08 -8.92
C LEU A 34 21.36 -3.98 -8.07
N VAL A 35 21.92 -4.82 -7.20
CA VAL A 35 21.12 -5.69 -6.31
C VAL A 35 20.28 -4.86 -5.34
N LYS A 36 20.86 -3.78 -4.80
CA LYS A 36 20.14 -2.87 -3.89
C LYS A 36 19.06 -2.07 -4.63
N LYS A 37 19.28 -1.74 -5.91
CA LYS A 37 18.24 -1.14 -6.77
C LYS A 37 17.09 -2.10 -7.04
N LEU A 38 17.39 -3.38 -7.30
CA LEU A 38 16.39 -4.42 -7.55
C LEU A 38 15.54 -4.70 -6.30
N LEU A 39 16.16 -4.67 -5.11
CA LEU A 39 15.44 -4.69 -3.84
C LEU A 39 14.52 -3.47 -3.69
N GLY A 40 15.04 -2.27 -3.98
CA GLY A 40 14.26 -1.03 -3.97
C GLY A 40 13.05 -1.07 -4.92
N MET A 41 13.23 -1.67 -6.10
CA MET A 41 12.16 -1.90 -7.07
C MET A 41 11.08 -2.84 -6.55
N ASN A 42 11.44 -3.94 -5.90
CA ASN A 42 10.47 -4.84 -5.27
C ASN A 42 9.68 -4.13 -4.17
N ILE A 43 10.35 -3.36 -3.30
CA ILE A 43 9.70 -2.57 -2.25
C ILE A 43 8.71 -1.57 -2.85
N PHE A 44 9.12 -0.87 -3.90
CA PHE A 44 8.25 0.09 -4.61
C PHE A 44 7.02 -0.59 -5.21
N GLN A 45 7.20 -1.76 -5.83
CA GLN A 45 6.09 -2.54 -6.40
C GLN A 45 5.10 -3.01 -5.31
N THR A 46 5.60 -3.53 -4.18
CA THR A 46 4.74 -3.90 -3.04
C THR A 46 3.98 -2.70 -2.49
N ALA A 47 4.60 -1.52 -2.43
CA ALA A 47 3.94 -0.30 -1.99
C ALA A 47 2.76 0.10 -2.90
N ILE A 48 2.91 -0.06 -4.22
CA ILE A 48 1.82 0.18 -5.19
C ILE A 48 0.65 -0.77 -4.96
N ILE A 49 0.92 -2.06 -4.71
CA ILE A 49 -0.14 -3.04 -4.39
C ILE A 49 -0.92 -2.61 -3.14
N LEU A 50 -0.21 -2.20 -2.08
CA LEU A 50 -0.83 -1.70 -0.86
C LEU A 50 -1.65 -0.42 -1.08
N PHE A 51 -1.19 0.49 -1.94
CA PHE A 51 -1.94 1.68 -2.34
C PHE A 51 -3.28 1.32 -2.99
N PHE A 52 -3.27 0.38 -3.95
CA PHE A 52 -4.49 -0.08 -4.61
C PHE A 52 -5.45 -0.77 -3.65
N ILE A 53 -4.96 -1.67 -2.80
CA ILE A 53 -5.80 -2.36 -1.81
C ILE A 53 -6.40 -1.38 -0.81
N SER A 54 -5.59 -0.45 -0.28
CA SER A 54 -6.04 0.52 0.72
C SER A 54 -7.06 1.51 0.16
N THR A 55 -6.97 1.84 -1.13
CA THR A 55 -7.92 2.72 -1.82
C THR A 55 -9.18 1.97 -2.26
N GLY A 56 -9.05 0.70 -2.64
CA GLY A 56 -10.16 -0.15 -3.09
C GLY A 56 -11.00 -0.73 -1.95
N ALA A 57 -10.43 -0.87 -0.75
CA ALA A 57 -11.13 -1.39 0.42
C ALA A 57 -12.20 -0.39 0.90
N LYS A 58 -13.44 -0.85 1.00
CA LYS A 58 -14.58 -0.08 1.53
C LYS A 58 -15.25 -0.84 2.65
N ALA A 59 -15.65 -0.14 3.70
CA ALA A 59 -16.45 -0.71 4.78
C ALA A 59 -17.79 -1.24 4.23
N GLY A 60 -18.14 -2.49 4.56
CA GLY A 60 -19.33 -3.16 4.02
C GLY A 60 -19.20 -3.65 2.58
N GLY A 61 -18.02 -3.55 1.96
CA GLY A 61 -17.75 -4.13 0.64
C GLY A 61 -17.84 -5.65 0.66
N LYS A 62 -18.57 -6.23 -0.30
CA LYS A 62 -18.57 -7.68 -0.52
C LYS A 62 -17.36 -8.08 -1.36
N ILE A 63 -16.81 -9.25 -1.07
CA ILE A 63 -15.77 -9.86 -1.90
C ILE A 63 -16.39 -10.15 -3.27
N PRO A 64 -15.81 -9.69 -4.39
CA PRO A 64 -16.37 -9.85 -5.73
C PRO A 64 -16.15 -11.28 -6.26
N ILE A 65 -16.65 -12.27 -5.53
CA ILE A 65 -16.65 -13.68 -5.89
C ILE A 65 -18.11 -14.13 -5.92
N LEU A 66 -18.56 -14.65 -7.07
CA LEU A 66 -19.90 -15.23 -7.20
C LEU A 66 -20.03 -16.42 -6.26
N ASN A 67 -21.11 -16.46 -5.49
CA ASN A 67 -21.38 -17.59 -4.63
C ASN A 67 -21.81 -18.78 -5.49
N LYS A 68 -21.10 -19.90 -5.39
CA LYS A 68 -21.35 -21.10 -6.21
C LYS A 68 -22.81 -21.59 -6.12
N TYR A 69 -23.47 -21.36 -4.99
CA TYR A 69 -24.86 -21.77 -4.75
C TYR A 69 -25.91 -20.80 -5.31
N GLU A 70 -25.53 -19.59 -5.73
CA GLU A 70 -26.45 -18.63 -6.38
C GLU A 70 -26.52 -18.83 -7.90
N VAL A 71 -25.61 -19.63 -8.48
CA VAL A 71 -25.49 -19.87 -9.93
C VAL A 71 -25.97 -21.26 -10.37
N LEU A 72 -26.45 -22.08 -9.42
CA LEU A 72 -27.07 -23.40 -9.63
C LEU A 72 -28.59 -23.28 -9.44
#